data_AF-A0A357XT56-F1
#
_entry.id   AF-A0A357XT56-F1
#
_cell.length_a   1.000
_cell.length_b   1.000
_cell.length_c   1.000
_cell.angle_alpha   90.00
_cell.angle_beta   90.00
_cell.angle_gamma   90.00
#
_symmetry.space_group_name_H-M   'P 1'
#
loop_
_entity.id
_entity.type
_entity.pdbx_description
1 polymer ?
#
loop_
_entity_poly.entity_id
_entity_poly.type
_entity_poly.pdbx_seq_one_letter_code
_entity_poly.pdbx_strand_id
1 'polypeptide(L)'
;MYQEFDLSSYGIHVEKVLRNPAPASLYEDAITREHAAITSTGALINSSGAKTGRSPRDKRIVDNPVSSEDIWWGPVNIKLPEELFDQNRRRAVDYLNTRELLYVIDGYAGWDPEHRLKIRIICCRAYHALFMYNMLVRPTPEDLLDFGTPDFVVFNAGQFPANPVPPYIPGTTSVALSFEKKEFVILGTQYAGEMKKGVFTIMNYLMPKQGMVSMHCSANEGPEGDVSLFFGLSGTGKTTLSTEPNRKLIGDDEHFWTKDGIVNIEGGCYAKCINLSPESEPEIYNAIRFGTVLENTVYDAVTREVDFADKTITENTRSSYPIEFIPNIKKPCVGGHPRNIVFLSCDAFGVLPPVSRLTPEQAMYHFMSGYTAKVAGTEMGVVEPQATFSACFGAAFLVWHPVKYAELLAQQMQQHGSAAWLVNTGWSGGQYGVGQRLSIKYTRAIIDGIHSGELAKSPMERDPVFGLATPTKCSGVPQEILNPRNTWKDKAEYDRLAMYLAGLFKLNFAKYEEGANAFGESGKAVFNAGPLKFEDLSQSGINFDALGG
;
A
#
# COMPACT_ATOMS: atom_id res chain seq x y z
N MET A 1 37.49 5.63 9.88
CA MET A 1 37.00 6.41 11.04
C MET A 1 35.57 6.79 10.71
N TYR A 2 34.59 6.29 11.46
CA TYR A 2 33.23 6.81 11.38
C TYR A 2 33.27 8.24 11.92
N GLN A 3 32.80 9.21 11.15
CA GLN A 3 32.68 10.59 11.60
C GLN A 3 31.68 10.59 12.77
N GLU A 4 32.03 11.20 13.90
CA GLU A 4 31.08 11.37 15.00
C GLU A 4 29.84 12.09 14.48
N PHE A 5 28.67 11.50 14.74
CA PHE A 5 27.41 12.03 14.26
C PHE A 5 26.59 12.57 15.41
N ASP A 6 26.41 13.89 15.42
CA ASP A 6 25.74 14.60 16.51
C ASP A 6 24.21 14.55 16.37
N LEU A 7 23.54 14.11 17.43
CA LEU A 7 22.08 14.10 17.57
C LEU A 7 21.59 15.04 18.69
N SER A 8 22.48 15.88 19.23
CA SER A 8 22.20 16.80 20.35
C SER A 8 21.07 17.78 20.04
N SER A 9 20.90 18.17 18.78
CA SER A 9 19.78 19.01 18.31
C SER A 9 18.41 18.35 18.54
N TYR A 10 18.37 17.02 18.67
CA TYR A 10 17.17 16.27 19.00
C TYR A 10 17.04 15.95 20.49
N GLY A 11 17.99 16.39 21.33
CA GLY A 11 18.09 16.04 22.74
C GLY A 11 18.67 14.64 22.98
N ILE A 12 19.36 14.08 22.00
CA ILE A 12 19.99 12.76 22.10
C ILE A 12 21.51 12.93 22.31
N HIS A 13 22.05 12.28 23.33
CA HIS A 13 23.44 12.41 23.79
C HIS A 13 24.18 11.07 23.88
N VAL A 14 23.72 10.06 23.13
CA VAL A 14 24.37 8.75 23.07
C VAL A 14 25.74 8.87 22.40
N GLU A 15 26.79 8.32 23.04
CA GLU A 15 28.17 8.42 22.55
C GLU A 15 28.39 7.68 21.23
N LYS A 16 27.81 6.46 21.09
CA LYS A 16 28.01 5.62 19.90
C LYS A 16 26.80 5.68 18.98
N VAL A 17 26.96 6.39 17.86
CA VAL A 17 25.95 6.49 16.80
C VAL A 17 26.55 5.99 15.47
N LEU A 18 25.86 5.04 14.82
CA LEU A 18 26.23 4.55 13.49
C LEU A 18 25.30 5.15 12.45
N ARG A 19 25.81 6.08 11.64
CA ARG A 19 25.08 6.69 10.52
C ARG A 19 25.31 5.90 9.23
N ASN A 20 24.22 5.54 8.56
CA ASN A 20 24.17 4.75 7.32
C ASN A 20 25.17 3.56 7.31
N PRO A 21 25.19 2.72 8.36
CA PRO A 21 26.12 1.59 8.43
C PRO A 21 25.88 0.61 7.27
N ALA A 22 26.94 -0.06 6.83
CA ALA A 22 26.84 -1.09 5.82
C ALA A 22 25.99 -2.28 6.33
N PRO A 23 25.25 -2.97 5.43
CA PRO A 23 24.43 -4.13 5.81
C PRO A 23 25.19 -5.19 6.62
N ALA A 24 26.47 -5.46 6.30
CA ALA A 24 27.28 -6.42 7.06
C ALA A 24 27.42 -6.07 8.54
N SER A 25 27.67 -4.80 8.86
CA SER A 25 27.75 -4.31 10.25
C SER A 25 26.40 -4.44 10.96
N LEU A 26 25.29 -4.17 10.25
CA LEU A 26 23.95 -4.34 10.80
C LEU A 26 23.61 -5.81 11.08
N TYR A 27 24.10 -6.75 10.25
CA TYR A 27 23.97 -8.19 10.50
C TYR A 27 24.72 -8.60 11.77
N GLU A 28 25.97 -8.18 11.92
CA GLU A 28 26.79 -8.46 13.11
C GLU A 28 26.09 -8.00 14.39
N ASP A 29 25.61 -6.75 14.40
CA ASP A 29 24.90 -6.19 15.54
C ASP A 29 23.54 -6.88 15.79
N ALA A 30 22.77 -7.18 14.75
CA ALA A 30 21.47 -7.85 14.91
C ALA A 30 21.62 -9.26 15.51
N ILE A 31 22.63 -10.02 15.07
CA ILE A 31 22.88 -11.39 15.57
C ILE A 31 23.33 -11.34 17.03
N THR A 32 24.25 -10.44 17.35
CA THR A 32 24.87 -10.37 18.69
C THR A 32 23.99 -9.68 19.72
N ARG A 33 23.12 -8.74 19.33
CA ARG A 33 22.34 -7.89 20.24
C ARG A 33 20.83 -8.15 20.23
N GLU A 34 20.31 -8.80 19.18
CA GLU A 34 18.85 -8.92 18.98
C GLU A 34 18.36 -10.35 18.79
N HIS A 35 19.22 -11.36 18.98
CA HIS A 35 18.90 -12.76 18.73
C HIS A 35 18.43 -13.03 17.30
N ALA A 36 18.88 -12.22 16.34
CA ALA A 36 18.61 -12.45 14.93
C ALA A 36 19.33 -13.72 14.42
N ALA A 37 18.84 -14.27 13.31
CA ALA A 37 19.43 -15.44 12.67
C ALA A 37 19.73 -15.17 11.20
N ILE A 38 20.72 -15.87 10.65
CA ILE A 38 20.99 -15.91 9.21
C ILE A 38 20.37 -17.19 8.65
N THR A 39 19.64 -17.07 7.54
CA THR A 39 19.05 -18.21 6.81
C THR A 39 20.07 -18.90 5.90
N SER A 40 19.69 -20.05 5.33
CA SER A 40 20.47 -20.75 4.32
C SER A 40 20.75 -19.89 3.06
N THR A 41 19.92 -18.88 2.79
CA THR A 41 20.12 -17.92 1.68
C THR A 41 20.95 -16.70 2.07
N GLY A 42 21.29 -16.54 3.35
CA GLY A 42 22.00 -15.37 3.87
C GLY A 42 21.10 -14.21 4.30
N ALA A 43 19.77 -14.34 4.24
CA ALA A 43 18.86 -13.31 4.73
C ALA A 43 18.87 -13.24 6.27
N LEU A 44 18.62 -12.05 6.83
CA LEU A 44 18.53 -11.82 8.27
C LEU A 44 17.08 -12.01 8.75
N ILE A 45 16.81 -13.01 9.59
CA ILE A 45 15.52 -13.18 10.25
C ILE A 45 15.49 -12.39 11.56
N ASN A 46 14.42 -11.65 11.80
CA ASN A 46 14.15 -11.02 13.09
C ASN A 46 12.65 -10.97 13.44
N SER A 47 12.35 -10.78 14.72
CA SER A 47 10.99 -10.68 15.27
C SER A 47 10.61 -9.23 15.58
N SER A 48 9.37 -8.89 15.25
CA SER A 48 8.70 -7.63 15.62
C SER A 48 8.01 -7.69 17.00
N GLY A 49 8.18 -8.80 17.74
CA GLY A 49 7.61 -8.98 19.07
C GLY A 49 6.08 -9.10 19.04
N ALA A 50 5.41 -8.44 19.99
CA ALA A 50 3.96 -8.58 20.19
C ALA A 50 3.11 -8.04 19.03
N LYS A 51 3.64 -7.12 18.22
CA LYS A 51 2.93 -6.49 17.10
C LYS A 51 3.52 -7.01 15.80
N THR A 52 2.81 -7.92 15.15
CA THR A 52 3.21 -8.54 13.86
C THR A 52 2.58 -7.84 12.64
N GLY A 53 2.05 -6.64 12.85
CA GLY A 53 1.36 -5.83 11.86
C GLY A 53 1.12 -4.42 12.38
N ARG A 54 0.53 -3.58 11.52
CA ARG A 54 0.21 -2.18 11.86
C ARG A 54 -0.76 -2.08 13.03
N SER A 55 -0.75 -0.94 13.71
CA SER A 55 -1.67 -0.59 14.80
C SER A 55 -2.52 0.64 14.45
N PRO A 56 -3.49 0.56 13.51
CA PRO A 56 -4.24 1.73 13.04
C PRO A 56 -4.97 2.49 14.15
N ARG A 57 -5.45 1.79 15.18
CA ARG A 57 -6.13 2.41 16.34
C ARG A 57 -5.19 3.24 17.23
N ASP A 58 -3.88 3.08 17.06
CA ASP A 58 -2.84 3.78 17.81
C ASP A 58 -2.15 4.87 16.96
N LYS A 59 -2.51 5.01 15.67
CA LYS A 59 -2.05 6.07 14.77
C LYS A 59 -2.65 7.42 15.19
N ARG A 60 -1.82 8.45 15.31
CA ARG A 60 -2.22 9.80 15.71
C ARG A 60 -1.57 10.87 14.84
N ILE A 61 -2.29 11.96 14.62
CA ILE A 61 -1.76 13.17 13.99
C ILE A 61 -2.03 14.35 14.93
N VAL A 62 -1.02 15.20 15.14
CA VAL A 62 -1.16 16.40 15.97
C VAL A 62 -2.24 17.31 15.39
N ASP A 63 -3.17 17.75 16.24
CA ASP A 63 -4.21 18.70 15.85
C ASP A 63 -3.66 20.13 15.92
N ASN A 64 -3.01 20.56 14.84
CA ASN A 64 -2.49 21.92 14.72
C ASN A 64 -3.41 22.77 13.80
N PRO A 65 -3.75 24.02 14.15
CA PRO A 65 -4.64 24.85 13.33
C PRO A 65 -4.27 24.96 11.85
N VAL A 66 -2.97 24.95 11.51
CA VAL A 66 -2.50 25.12 10.12
C VAL A 66 -2.77 23.88 9.25
N SER A 67 -2.62 22.67 9.79
CA SER A 67 -2.88 21.42 9.05
C SER A 67 -4.25 20.82 9.33
N SER A 68 -4.95 21.27 10.39
CA SER A 68 -6.23 20.68 10.79
C SER A 68 -7.31 20.81 9.72
N GLU A 69 -7.29 21.87 8.91
CA GLU A 69 -8.23 22.07 7.80
C GLU A 69 -7.96 21.14 6.60
N ASP A 70 -6.72 20.69 6.44
CA ASP A 70 -6.29 19.79 5.37
C ASP A 70 -6.61 18.32 5.69
N ILE A 71 -6.61 17.95 6.97
CA ILE A 71 -6.66 16.57 7.44
C ILE A 71 -8.12 16.08 7.51
N TRP A 72 -8.36 14.94 6.85
CA TRP A 72 -9.59 14.18 6.98
C TRP A 72 -9.62 13.44 8.32
N TRP A 73 -10.08 14.14 9.34
CA TRP A 73 -10.24 13.62 10.69
C TRP A 73 -11.32 12.53 10.74
N GLY A 74 -11.04 11.46 11.49
CA GLY A 74 -11.96 10.34 11.62
C GLY A 74 -11.29 9.10 12.23
N PRO A 75 -11.80 7.89 11.95
CA PRO A 75 -11.26 6.66 12.54
C PRO A 75 -9.85 6.29 12.04
N VAL A 76 -9.39 6.90 10.95
CA VAL A 76 -8.03 6.69 10.41
C VAL A 76 -7.07 7.75 10.93
N ASN A 77 -7.41 9.03 10.79
CA ASN A 77 -6.60 10.14 11.27
C ASN A 77 -7.23 10.64 12.56
N ILE A 78 -6.63 10.25 13.68
CA ILE A 78 -7.15 10.56 15.01
C ILE A 78 -6.31 11.69 15.61
N LYS A 79 -7.00 12.73 16.09
CA LYS A 79 -6.40 13.92 16.70
C LYS A 79 -5.56 13.57 17.92
N LEU A 80 -4.45 14.30 18.08
CA LEU A 80 -3.61 14.28 19.27
C LEU A 80 -3.27 15.72 19.68
N PRO A 81 -3.52 16.12 20.93
CA PRO A 81 -3.02 17.38 21.45
C PRO A 81 -1.50 17.47 21.35
N GLU A 82 -0.98 18.64 21.00
CA GLU A 82 0.45 18.86 20.82
C GLU A 82 1.26 18.51 22.08
N GLU A 83 0.72 18.80 23.27
CA GLU A 83 1.38 18.51 24.53
C GLU A 83 1.57 17.00 24.76
N LEU A 84 0.64 16.17 24.28
CA LEU A 84 0.74 14.71 24.36
C LEU A 84 1.74 14.17 23.33
N PHE A 85 1.84 14.79 22.16
CA PHE A 85 2.91 14.49 21.22
C PHE A 85 4.28 14.79 21.82
N ASP A 86 4.45 15.98 22.42
CA ASP A 86 5.70 16.38 23.07
C ASP A 86 6.08 15.48 24.24
N GLN A 87 5.10 14.93 24.96
CA GLN A 87 5.33 13.90 25.98
C GLN A 87 5.85 12.59 25.37
N ASN A 88 5.21 12.09 24.31
CA ASN A 88 5.68 10.89 23.61
C ASN A 88 7.06 11.08 22.99
N ARG A 89 7.31 12.24 22.38
CA ARG A 89 8.59 12.60 21.78
C ARG A 89 9.72 12.66 22.80
N ARG A 90 9.49 13.32 23.95
CA ARG A 90 10.45 13.29 25.09
C ARG A 90 10.69 11.88 25.57
N ARG A 91 9.64 11.09 25.75
CA ARG A 91 9.74 9.70 26.19
C ARG A 91 10.55 8.82 25.23
N ALA A 92 10.37 8.99 23.92
CA ALA A 92 11.16 8.30 22.91
C ALA A 92 12.63 8.69 23.00
N VAL A 93 12.94 9.99 23.11
CA VAL A 93 14.31 10.50 23.27
C VAL A 93 14.96 10.03 24.56
N ASP A 94 14.26 10.08 25.69
CA ASP A 94 14.73 9.57 26.98
C ASP A 94 15.10 8.09 26.86
N TYR A 95 14.24 7.27 26.26
CA TYR A 95 14.55 5.87 26.01
C TYR A 95 15.76 5.69 25.10
N LEU A 96 15.84 6.41 23.98
CA LEU A 96 16.97 6.34 23.05
C LEU A 96 18.29 6.73 23.75
N ASN A 97 18.28 7.70 24.66
CA ASN A 97 19.42 8.10 25.47
C ASN A 97 19.89 7.03 26.46
N THR A 98 19.04 6.06 26.81
CA THR A 98 19.46 4.93 27.65
C THR A 98 20.13 3.79 26.85
N ARG A 99 20.26 3.92 25.53
CA ARG A 99 20.87 2.90 24.67
C ARG A 99 22.37 3.14 24.56
N GLU A 100 23.15 2.07 24.55
CA GLU A 100 24.60 2.12 24.31
C GLU A 100 24.96 2.44 22.85
N LEU A 101 24.05 2.14 21.92
CA LEU A 101 24.26 2.28 20.49
C LEU A 101 22.95 2.69 19.81
N LEU A 102 23.04 3.68 18.93
CA LEU A 102 21.95 4.07 18.03
C LEU A 102 22.38 3.93 16.57
N TYR A 103 21.39 3.68 15.72
CA TYR A 103 21.55 3.67 14.28
C TYR A 103 20.79 4.84 13.68
N VAL A 104 21.40 5.50 12.71
CA VAL A 104 20.79 6.56 11.91
C VAL A 104 20.79 6.14 10.45
N ILE A 105 19.63 6.19 9.81
CA ILE A 105 19.51 6.02 8.36
C ILE A 105 19.00 7.32 7.76
N ASP A 106 19.90 8.03 7.07
CA ASP A 106 19.54 9.14 6.20
C ASP A 106 19.25 8.60 4.79
N GLY A 107 18.09 8.94 4.25
CA GLY A 107 17.67 8.52 2.92
C GLY A 107 16.64 9.46 2.32
N TYR A 108 16.19 9.16 1.11
CA TYR A 108 15.13 9.93 0.45
C TYR A 108 13.83 9.14 0.33
N ALA A 109 12.71 9.84 0.46
CA ALA A 109 11.41 9.39 -0.01
C ALA A 109 11.14 10.04 -1.37
N GLY A 110 11.22 9.26 -2.44
CA GLY A 110 11.16 9.73 -3.82
C GLY A 110 12.50 9.62 -4.57
N TRP A 111 12.46 9.09 -5.79
CA TRP A 111 13.62 9.01 -6.69
C TRP A 111 13.88 10.29 -7.50
N ASP A 112 12.93 11.24 -7.50
CA ASP A 112 13.04 12.52 -8.20
C ASP A 112 13.69 13.59 -7.31
N PRO A 113 14.86 14.15 -7.67
CA PRO A 113 15.52 15.20 -6.91
C PRO A 113 14.68 16.47 -6.68
N GLU A 114 13.73 16.82 -7.56
CA GLU A 114 12.91 18.04 -7.42
C GLU A 114 11.90 17.90 -6.26
N HIS A 115 11.34 16.71 -6.07
CA HIS A 115 10.23 16.48 -5.13
C HIS A 115 10.54 15.49 -3.99
N ARG A 116 11.75 14.89 -3.96
CA ARG A 116 12.15 13.95 -2.90
C ARG A 116 12.24 14.64 -1.53
N LEU A 117 11.87 13.92 -0.49
CA LEU A 117 12.04 14.36 0.90
C LEU A 117 13.27 13.70 1.52
N LYS A 118 14.07 14.47 2.26
CA LYS A 118 15.12 13.96 3.12
C LYS A 118 14.51 13.39 4.40
N ILE A 119 14.65 12.09 4.61
CA ILE A 119 14.15 11.38 5.77
C ILE A 119 15.33 10.93 6.63
N ARG A 120 15.28 11.25 7.93
CA ARG A 120 16.20 10.70 8.93
C ARG A 120 15.46 9.73 9.83
N ILE A 121 15.93 8.49 9.89
CA ILE A 121 15.44 7.49 10.84
C ILE A 121 16.44 7.39 11.98
N ILE A 122 15.97 7.46 13.22
CA ILE A 122 16.75 7.22 14.43
C ILE A 122 16.14 6.00 15.13
N CYS A 123 16.90 4.92 15.26
CA CYS A 123 16.41 3.68 15.86
C CYS A 123 17.49 2.99 16.70
N CYS A 124 17.04 2.10 17.59
CA CYS A 124 17.90 1.35 18.52
C CYS A 124 18.14 -0.11 18.09
N ARG A 125 17.47 -0.57 17.02
CA ARG A 125 17.61 -1.93 16.47
C ARG A 125 18.30 -1.87 15.11
N ALA A 126 19.35 -2.67 14.93
CA ALA A 126 20.04 -2.90 13.67
C ALA A 126 19.10 -3.47 12.60
N TYR A 127 18.15 -4.33 12.98
CA TYR A 127 17.13 -4.82 12.04
C TYR A 127 16.23 -3.69 11.50
N HIS A 128 15.83 -2.72 12.34
CA HIS A 128 15.07 -1.54 11.88
C HIS A 128 15.90 -0.64 10.98
N ALA A 129 17.19 -0.48 11.27
CA ALA A 129 18.11 0.26 10.43
C ALA A 129 18.30 -0.42 9.06
N LEU A 130 18.49 -1.74 9.02
CA LEU A 130 18.61 -2.48 7.77
C LEU A 130 17.31 -2.43 6.96
N PHE A 131 16.17 -2.52 7.63
CA PHE A 131 14.88 -2.33 6.99
C PHE A 131 14.78 -0.96 6.30
N MET A 132 15.11 0.14 6.99
CA MET A 132 15.03 1.47 6.37
C MET A 132 16.15 1.74 5.35
N TYR A 133 17.30 1.09 5.46
CA TYR A 133 18.33 1.05 4.42
C TYR A 133 17.81 0.40 3.13
N ASN A 134 16.95 -0.61 3.26
CA ASN A 134 16.29 -1.26 2.14
C ASN A 134 15.15 -0.38 1.59
N MET A 135 14.32 0.20 2.44
CA MET A 135 13.07 0.84 2.03
C MET A 135 13.19 2.31 1.58
N LEU A 136 14.18 3.07 2.04
CA LEU A 136 14.42 4.44 1.55
C LEU A 136 15.34 4.42 0.32
N VAL A 137 15.19 5.44 -0.53
CA VAL A 137 16.14 5.67 -1.62
C VAL A 137 17.48 6.07 -1.00
N ARG A 138 18.52 5.28 -1.28
CA ARG A 138 19.83 5.48 -0.67
C ARG A 138 20.55 6.67 -1.29
N PRO A 139 21.06 7.61 -0.48
CA PRO A 139 21.89 8.68 -0.99
C PRO A 139 23.25 8.14 -1.45
N THR A 140 23.86 8.82 -2.41
CA THR A 140 25.27 8.59 -2.75
C THR A 140 26.19 9.03 -1.59
N PRO A 141 27.46 8.59 -1.55
CA PRO A 141 28.41 9.10 -0.56
C PRO A 141 28.51 10.64 -0.56
N GLU A 142 28.45 11.26 -1.74
CA GLU A 142 28.44 12.71 -1.90
C GLU A 142 27.15 13.34 -1.36
N ASP A 143 25.99 12.78 -1.70
CA ASP A 143 24.70 13.21 -1.14
C ASP A 143 24.67 13.12 0.41
N LEU A 144 25.34 12.13 1.01
CA LEU A 144 25.38 11.96 2.47
C LEU A 144 26.21 13.06 3.16
N LEU A 145 27.31 13.49 2.53
CA LEU A 145 28.13 14.60 3.01
C LEU A 145 27.31 15.91 2.98
N ASP A 146 26.53 16.11 1.93
CA ASP A 146 25.71 17.30 1.71
C ASP A 146 24.25 17.17 2.20
N PHE A 147 23.93 16.09 2.94
CA PHE A 147 22.54 15.78 3.32
C PHE A 147 21.89 16.90 4.13
N GLY A 148 22.68 17.57 4.97
CA GLY A 148 22.23 18.70 5.80
C GLY A 148 21.07 18.34 6.73
N THR A 149 20.13 19.28 6.88
CA THR A 149 18.93 19.10 7.71
C THR A 149 17.90 18.22 7.01
N PRO A 150 17.39 17.15 7.64
CA PRO A 150 16.31 16.35 7.08
C PRO A 150 15.00 17.14 7.00
N ASP A 151 14.14 16.79 6.05
CA ASP A 151 12.79 17.30 5.97
C ASP A 151 11.90 16.68 7.04
N PHE A 152 12.07 15.39 7.36
CA PHE A 152 11.38 14.72 8.46
C PHE A 152 12.31 13.81 9.25
N VAL A 153 12.05 13.72 10.57
CA VAL A 153 12.77 12.82 11.48
C VAL A 153 11.82 11.80 12.09
N VAL A 154 12.19 10.53 12.01
CA VAL A 154 11.46 9.42 12.62
C VAL A 154 12.23 8.91 13.84
N PHE A 155 11.63 9.03 15.01
CA PHE A 155 12.12 8.47 16.27
C PHE A 155 11.49 7.10 16.50
N ASN A 156 12.20 6.04 16.17
CA ASN A 156 11.76 4.68 16.45
C ASN A 156 12.30 4.19 17.80
N ALA A 157 11.50 4.46 18.84
CA ALA A 157 11.65 3.93 20.19
C ALA A 157 10.65 2.78 20.44
N GLY A 158 10.33 2.00 19.42
CA GLY A 158 9.27 1.00 19.42
C GLY A 158 9.38 -0.11 20.47
N GLN A 159 10.58 -0.35 21.00
CA GLN A 159 10.84 -1.25 22.12
C GLN A 159 10.32 -0.70 23.47
N PHE A 160 10.02 0.58 23.56
CA PHE A 160 9.56 1.24 24.78
C PHE A 160 8.08 1.61 24.70
N PRO A 161 7.26 1.30 25.72
CA PRO A 161 5.83 1.55 25.67
C PRO A 161 5.49 3.04 25.81
N ALA A 162 4.43 3.49 25.16
CA ALA A 162 3.76 4.75 25.45
C ALA A 162 3.03 4.71 26.80
N ASN A 163 2.75 5.88 27.37
CA ASN A 163 1.89 6.01 28.54
C ASN A 163 0.41 6.05 28.09
N PRO A 164 -0.48 5.19 28.62
CA PRO A 164 -1.89 5.27 28.32
C PRO A 164 -2.52 6.58 28.82
N VAL A 165 -3.20 7.30 27.93
CA VAL A 165 -3.97 8.52 28.21
C VAL A 165 -5.26 8.50 27.37
N PRO A 166 -6.30 7.72 27.77
CA PRO A 166 -7.55 7.66 27.01
C PRO A 166 -8.27 9.02 26.95
N PRO A 167 -8.96 9.34 25.84
CA PRO A 167 -9.12 8.53 24.62
C PRO A 167 -7.92 8.63 23.65
N TYR A 168 -6.99 9.56 23.88
CA TYR A 168 -5.91 9.87 22.95
C TYR A 168 -4.90 8.73 22.78
N ILE A 169 -4.49 8.05 23.84
CA ILE A 169 -3.55 6.93 23.80
C ILE A 169 -4.18 5.79 24.60
N PRO A 170 -4.94 4.88 23.99
CA PRO A 170 -5.75 3.91 24.72
C PRO A 170 -4.94 2.78 25.37
N GLY A 171 -3.68 2.59 24.96
CA GLY A 171 -2.82 1.51 25.45
C GLY A 171 -1.35 1.90 25.47
N THR A 172 -0.48 0.90 25.35
CA THR A 172 0.98 1.07 25.43
C THR A 172 1.65 1.33 24.08
N THR A 173 0.87 1.41 22.99
CA THR A 173 1.36 1.68 21.64
C THR A 173 0.95 3.09 21.22
N SER A 174 1.87 3.83 20.60
CA SER A 174 1.56 5.12 19.98
C SER A 174 2.41 5.33 18.73
N VAL A 175 1.75 5.70 17.64
CA VAL A 175 2.37 5.98 16.34
C VAL A 175 1.92 7.38 15.94
N ALA A 176 2.69 8.40 16.31
CA ALA A 176 2.25 9.79 16.32
C ALA A 176 3.06 10.65 15.34
N LEU A 177 2.37 11.48 14.54
CA LEU A 177 2.96 12.37 13.54
C LEU A 177 2.63 13.83 13.85
N SER A 178 3.63 14.71 13.77
CA SER A 178 3.44 16.17 13.72
C SER A 178 3.99 16.69 12.39
N PHE A 179 3.13 17.30 11.57
CA PHE A 179 3.56 17.92 10.32
C PHE A 179 4.34 19.22 10.57
N GLU A 180 4.01 19.96 11.63
CA GLU A 180 4.59 21.25 11.96
C GLU A 180 5.97 21.10 12.57
N LYS A 181 6.15 20.14 13.49
CA LYS A 181 7.46 19.79 14.03
C LYS A 181 8.29 18.96 13.05
N LYS A 182 7.64 18.39 12.02
CA LYS A 182 8.24 17.47 11.04
C LYS A 182 8.86 16.22 11.69
N GLU A 183 8.18 15.72 12.71
CA GLU A 183 8.64 14.60 13.54
C GLU A 183 7.58 13.48 13.56
N PHE A 184 8.05 12.24 13.51
CA PHE A 184 7.23 11.04 13.65
C PHE A 184 7.79 10.15 14.76
N VAL A 185 6.94 9.76 15.71
CA VAL A 185 7.35 9.06 16.93
C VAL A 185 6.65 7.71 17.03
N ILE A 186 7.43 6.65 17.22
CA ILE A 186 6.95 5.28 17.37
C ILE A 186 7.32 4.76 18.76
N LEU A 187 6.31 4.33 19.51
CA LEU A 187 6.42 3.71 20.84
C LEU A 187 5.55 2.46 20.91
N GLY A 188 6.04 1.42 21.59
CA GLY A 188 5.28 0.22 21.96
C GLY A 188 4.88 -0.66 20.78
N THR A 189 5.61 -0.59 19.67
CA THR A 189 5.49 -1.51 18.53
C THR A 189 6.85 -1.63 17.84
N GLN A 190 7.28 -2.84 17.54
CA GLN A 190 8.55 -3.10 16.84
C GLN A 190 8.32 -3.59 15.40
N TYR A 191 7.09 -3.47 14.90
CA TYR A 191 6.73 -3.76 13.52
C TYR A 191 7.35 -2.73 12.57
N ALA A 192 8.26 -3.15 11.68
CA ALA A 192 8.99 -2.22 10.82
C ALA A 192 8.09 -1.45 9.84
N GLY A 193 6.95 -2.04 9.46
CA GLY A 193 6.00 -1.42 8.56
C GLY A 193 5.42 -0.09 9.05
N GLU A 194 5.49 0.23 10.36
CA GLU A 194 5.11 1.55 10.87
C GLU A 194 6.03 2.66 10.36
N MET A 195 7.34 2.41 10.23
CA MET A 195 8.28 3.41 9.67
C MET A 195 7.97 3.67 8.20
N LYS A 196 7.84 2.61 7.38
CA LYS A 196 7.47 2.70 5.95
C LYS A 196 6.18 3.49 5.78
N LYS A 197 5.10 3.06 6.42
CA LYS A 197 3.78 3.69 6.24
C LYS A 197 3.64 5.05 6.92
N GLY A 198 4.49 5.37 7.89
CA GLY A 198 4.67 6.74 8.41
C GLY A 198 5.20 7.68 7.33
N VAL A 199 6.29 7.30 6.66
CA VAL A 199 6.84 8.05 5.51
C VAL A 199 5.79 8.18 4.40
N PHE A 200 5.07 7.11 4.08
CA PHE A 200 3.99 7.19 3.10
C PHE A 200 2.85 8.13 3.53
N THR A 201 2.51 8.18 4.82
CA THR A 201 1.51 9.13 5.34
C THR A 201 1.99 10.58 5.15
N ILE A 202 3.28 10.84 5.34
CA ILE A 202 3.90 12.15 5.07
C ILE A 202 3.76 12.52 3.59
N MET A 203 4.08 11.59 2.68
CA MET A 203 3.91 11.79 1.23
C MET A 203 2.43 12.02 0.85
N ASN A 204 1.51 11.28 1.48
CA ASN A 204 0.08 11.44 1.27
C ASN A 204 -0.47 12.79 1.75
N TYR A 205 0.23 13.51 2.63
CA TYR A 205 -0.11 14.89 2.98
C TYR A 205 0.54 15.89 2.01
N LEU A 206 1.86 15.81 1.83
CA LEU A 206 2.63 16.82 1.13
C LEU A 206 2.42 16.81 -0.38
N MET A 207 2.35 15.64 -1.03
CA MET A 207 2.20 15.58 -2.49
C MET A 207 0.86 16.19 -2.94
N PRO A 208 -0.31 15.85 -2.34
CA PRO A 208 -1.56 16.51 -2.70
C PRO A 208 -1.61 17.98 -2.30
N LYS A 209 -0.84 18.42 -1.30
CA LYS A 209 -0.70 19.86 -0.97
C LYS A 209 -0.03 20.63 -2.11
N GLN A 210 0.85 19.96 -2.86
CA GLN A 210 1.57 20.50 -4.01
C GLN A 210 0.88 20.20 -5.35
N GLY A 211 -0.35 19.66 -5.34
CA GLY A 211 -1.10 19.33 -6.57
C GLY A 211 -0.68 18.02 -7.24
N MET A 212 0.08 17.16 -6.56
CA MET A 212 0.50 15.85 -7.07
C MET A 212 -0.32 14.72 -6.43
N VAL A 213 -0.61 13.67 -7.20
CA VAL A 213 -1.31 12.49 -6.67
C VAL A 213 -0.31 11.59 -5.97
N SER A 214 -0.47 11.35 -4.67
CA SER A 214 0.18 10.24 -3.96
C SER A 214 -0.68 8.99 -4.06
N MET A 215 -0.09 7.85 -4.40
CA MET A 215 -0.78 6.66 -4.89
C MET A 215 -0.25 5.40 -4.21
N HIS A 216 -1.18 4.54 -3.78
CA HIS A 216 -0.88 3.20 -3.27
C HIS A 216 -1.07 2.17 -4.39
N CYS A 217 -0.05 2.07 -5.24
CA CYS A 217 -0.03 1.23 -6.42
C CYS A 217 1.37 0.70 -6.70
N SER A 218 1.48 -0.42 -7.40
CA SER A 218 2.70 -0.79 -8.10
C SER A 218 2.75 -0.13 -9.48
N ALA A 219 3.95 -0.02 -10.06
CA ALA A 219 4.13 0.55 -11.39
C ALA A 219 5.24 -0.18 -12.17
N ASN A 220 5.05 -0.31 -13.49
CA ASN A 220 6.07 -0.82 -14.40
C ASN A 220 6.05 -0.11 -15.75
N GLU A 221 7.16 -0.21 -16.48
CA GLU A 221 7.39 0.41 -17.78
C GLU A 221 7.68 -0.64 -18.84
N GLY A 222 6.97 -0.57 -19.96
CA GLY A 222 7.18 -1.43 -21.12
C GLY A 222 8.40 -1.01 -21.96
N PRO A 223 8.80 -1.84 -22.95
CA PRO A 223 9.94 -1.54 -23.83
C PRO A 223 9.82 -0.22 -24.60
N GLU A 224 8.59 0.20 -24.91
CA GLU A 224 8.28 1.45 -25.63
C GLU A 224 8.12 2.66 -24.68
N GLY A 225 8.45 2.51 -23.39
CA GLY A 225 8.29 3.55 -22.37
C GLY A 225 6.85 3.72 -21.87
N ASP A 226 5.93 2.84 -22.23
CA ASP A 226 4.54 2.88 -21.77
C ASP A 226 4.45 2.48 -20.29
N VAL A 227 3.99 3.38 -19.42
CA VAL A 227 3.85 3.12 -17.99
C VAL A 227 2.45 2.58 -17.67
N SER A 228 2.40 1.60 -16.76
CA SER A 228 1.16 1.07 -16.18
C SER A 228 1.18 1.18 -14.66
N LEU A 229 0.06 1.62 -14.07
CA LEU A 229 -0.17 1.63 -12.63
C LEU A 229 -1.13 0.50 -12.24
N PHE A 230 -0.88 -0.17 -11.12
CA PHE A 230 -1.74 -1.22 -10.59
C PHE A 230 -2.13 -0.91 -9.13
N PHE A 231 -3.36 -0.45 -8.93
CA PHE A 231 -3.92 -0.24 -7.60
C PHE A 231 -4.62 -1.51 -7.11
N GLY A 232 -4.65 -1.70 -5.80
CA GLY A 232 -5.31 -2.84 -5.19
C GLY A 232 -4.91 -2.99 -3.73
N LEU A 233 -5.68 -3.75 -2.96
CA LEU A 233 -5.30 -4.08 -1.58
C LEU A 233 -4.24 -5.19 -1.54
N SER A 234 -3.81 -5.56 -0.35
CA SER A 234 -2.88 -6.69 -0.18
C SER A 234 -3.55 -7.98 -0.67
N GLY A 235 -2.83 -8.80 -1.45
CA GLY A 235 -3.34 -10.08 -1.95
C GLY A 235 -4.21 -10.02 -3.21
N THR A 236 -4.41 -8.85 -3.81
CA THR A 236 -5.14 -8.68 -5.08
C THR A 236 -4.25 -8.83 -6.32
N GLY A 237 -2.95 -9.13 -6.15
CA GLY A 237 -2.02 -9.39 -7.25
C GLY A 237 -1.18 -8.19 -7.71
N LYS A 238 -1.15 -7.06 -6.99
CA LYS A 238 -0.31 -5.88 -7.34
C LYS A 238 1.14 -6.25 -7.64
N THR A 239 1.81 -6.88 -6.69
CA THR A 239 3.23 -7.25 -6.81
C THR A 239 3.41 -8.24 -7.94
N THR A 240 2.65 -9.34 -7.93
CA THR A 240 2.70 -10.42 -8.93
C THR A 240 2.46 -9.94 -10.37
N LEU A 241 1.58 -8.95 -10.59
CA LEU A 241 1.29 -8.40 -11.93
C LEU A 241 2.25 -7.28 -12.34
N SER A 242 2.90 -6.61 -11.39
CA SER A 242 3.92 -5.60 -11.68
C SER A 242 5.29 -6.20 -12.01
N THR A 243 5.62 -7.35 -11.42
CA THR A 243 6.83 -8.13 -11.70
C THR A 243 6.62 -8.99 -12.94
N GLU A 244 6.60 -8.34 -14.10
CA GLU A 244 6.47 -8.99 -15.41
C GLU A 244 7.85 -9.06 -16.09
N PRO A 245 8.32 -10.23 -16.55
CA PRO A 245 9.63 -10.37 -17.19
C PRO A 245 9.90 -9.39 -18.35
N ASN A 246 8.86 -8.97 -19.08
CA ASN A 246 9.00 -8.08 -20.23
C ASN A 246 8.85 -6.58 -19.91
N ARG A 247 8.63 -6.21 -18.63
CA ARG A 247 8.40 -4.82 -18.21
C ARG A 247 9.27 -4.48 -17.00
N LYS A 248 9.95 -3.33 -17.06
CA LYS A 248 10.83 -2.88 -15.98
C LYS A 248 10.00 -2.40 -14.81
N LEU A 249 10.18 -3.00 -13.63
CA LEU A 249 9.53 -2.58 -12.40
C LEU A 249 10.02 -1.17 -12.00
N ILE A 250 9.10 -0.26 -11.73
CA ILE A 250 9.38 1.06 -11.16
C ILE A 250 9.30 0.99 -9.62
N GLY A 251 8.27 0.31 -9.09
CA GLY A 251 8.08 0.09 -7.66
C GLY A 251 6.87 -0.82 -7.39
N ASP A 252 6.78 -1.39 -6.19
CA ASP A 252 5.77 -2.40 -5.85
C ASP A 252 4.57 -1.89 -5.05
N ASP A 253 4.63 -0.68 -4.46
CA ASP A 253 3.60 -0.28 -3.48
C ASP A 253 3.27 1.22 -3.42
N GLU A 254 4.26 2.12 -3.51
CA GLU A 254 4.06 3.56 -3.22
C GLU A 254 4.67 4.47 -4.29
N HIS A 255 3.83 5.26 -4.95
CA HIS A 255 4.25 6.18 -6.02
C HIS A 255 3.59 7.56 -5.87
N PHE A 256 4.14 8.56 -6.53
CA PHE A 256 3.43 9.81 -6.78
C PHE A 256 3.57 10.23 -8.25
N TRP A 257 2.60 11.02 -8.73
CA TRP A 257 2.52 11.48 -10.11
C TRP A 257 2.75 12.99 -10.18
N THR A 258 3.92 13.37 -10.71
CA THR A 258 4.36 14.75 -10.92
C THR A 258 3.89 15.30 -12.28
N LYS A 259 4.30 16.52 -12.63
CA LYS A 259 4.12 17.08 -13.98
C LYS A 259 4.92 16.32 -15.07
N ASP A 260 5.95 15.56 -14.68
CA ASP A 260 6.89 14.89 -15.60
C ASP A 260 6.68 13.38 -15.66
N GLY A 261 5.97 12.78 -14.70
CA GLY A 261 5.67 11.36 -14.72
C GLY A 261 5.51 10.74 -13.33
N ILE A 262 5.79 9.43 -13.27
CA ILE A 262 5.65 8.61 -12.07
C ILE A 262 6.98 8.49 -11.34
N VAL A 263 6.95 8.67 -10.03
CA VAL A 263 8.11 8.55 -9.16
C VAL A 263 7.81 7.53 -8.08
N ASN A 264 8.66 6.51 -7.95
CA ASN A 264 8.62 5.60 -6.80
C ASN A 264 9.03 6.37 -5.53
N ILE A 265 8.31 6.15 -4.43
CA ILE A 265 8.64 6.74 -3.12
C ILE A 265 9.79 5.96 -2.45
N GLU A 266 9.90 4.66 -2.74
CA GLU A 266 10.69 3.71 -1.98
C GLU A 266 11.98 3.30 -2.70
N GLY A 267 13.01 2.91 -1.94
CA GLY A 267 14.26 2.31 -2.46
C GLY A 267 14.26 0.79 -2.45
N GLY A 268 13.16 0.15 -2.07
CA GLY A 268 13.05 -1.29 -1.90
C GLY A 268 11.61 -1.78 -1.89
N CYS A 269 11.45 -3.09 -1.70
CA CYS A 269 10.15 -3.75 -1.64
C CYS A 269 9.95 -4.38 -0.26
N TYR A 270 8.68 -4.46 0.18
CA TYR A 270 8.31 -5.08 1.46
C TYR A 270 7.22 -6.16 1.27
N ALA A 271 7.63 -7.23 0.61
CA ALA A 271 6.76 -8.29 0.11
C ALA A 271 6.25 -9.21 1.24
N LYS A 272 5.06 -9.78 1.03
CA LYS A 272 4.52 -10.84 1.90
C LYS A 272 5.21 -12.16 1.58
N CYS A 273 5.53 -12.96 2.59
CA CYS A 273 6.27 -14.21 2.44
C CYS A 273 5.45 -15.47 2.67
N ILE A 274 4.22 -15.36 3.18
CA ILE A 274 3.40 -16.54 3.46
C ILE A 274 3.11 -17.30 2.16
N ASN A 275 3.40 -18.60 2.15
CA ASN A 275 3.31 -19.51 1.00
C ASN A 275 4.14 -19.08 -0.22
N LEU A 276 5.20 -18.28 -0.03
CA LEU A 276 6.12 -17.91 -1.10
C LEU A 276 6.81 -19.16 -1.66
N SER A 277 6.82 -19.31 -2.99
CA SER A 277 7.47 -20.43 -3.67
C SER A 277 8.25 -19.97 -4.89
N PRO A 278 9.36 -20.64 -5.26
CA PRO A 278 10.15 -20.27 -6.43
C PRO A 278 9.39 -20.48 -7.75
N GLU A 279 8.38 -21.35 -7.80
CA GLU A 279 7.56 -21.59 -8.99
C GLU A 279 6.54 -20.47 -9.23
N SER A 280 6.00 -19.91 -8.16
CA SER A 280 4.92 -18.91 -8.24
C SER A 280 5.43 -17.48 -8.33
N GLU A 281 6.47 -17.14 -7.56
CA GLU A 281 7.04 -15.79 -7.47
C GLU A 281 8.59 -15.83 -7.46
N PRO A 282 9.23 -16.29 -8.56
CA PRO A 282 10.68 -16.52 -8.61
C PRO A 282 11.50 -15.27 -8.33
N GLU A 283 11.08 -14.09 -8.79
CA GLU A 283 11.82 -12.85 -8.59
C GLU A 283 11.89 -12.46 -7.11
N ILE A 284 10.76 -12.59 -6.40
CA ILE A 284 10.67 -12.29 -4.96
C ILE A 284 11.46 -13.35 -4.17
N TYR A 285 11.31 -14.63 -4.51
CA TYR A 285 12.05 -15.72 -3.86
C TYR A 285 13.57 -15.52 -3.98
N ASN A 286 14.05 -15.21 -5.19
CA ASN A 286 15.48 -14.98 -5.46
C ASN A 286 16.02 -13.68 -4.84
N ALA A 287 15.15 -12.72 -4.54
CA ALA A 287 15.53 -11.53 -3.79
C ALA A 287 15.81 -11.84 -2.30
N ILE A 288 15.45 -13.01 -1.78
CA ILE A 288 15.73 -13.38 -0.39
C ILE A 288 17.16 -13.91 -0.27
N ARG A 289 18.10 -13.02 0.02
CA ARG A 289 19.54 -13.29 0.14
C ARG A 289 20.21 -12.35 1.16
N PHE A 290 21.53 -12.37 1.26
CA PHE A 290 22.26 -11.38 2.06
C PHE A 290 21.87 -9.93 1.73
N GLY A 291 21.53 -9.15 2.76
CA GLY A 291 20.93 -7.81 2.69
C GLY A 291 19.40 -7.80 2.91
N THR A 292 18.73 -8.95 2.75
CA THR A 292 17.28 -9.07 2.96
C THR A 292 16.97 -9.24 4.44
N VAL A 293 15.93 -8.55 4.90
CA VAL A 293 15.31 -8.74 6.21
C VAL A 293 14.07 -9.61 6.04
N LEU A 294 14.01 -10.72 6.76
CA LEU A 294 12.82 -11.53 6.93
C LEU A 294 12.21 -11.26 8.30
N GLU A 295 10.97 -10.81 8.33
CA GLU A 295 10.29 -10.41 9.55
C GLU A 295 9.23 -11.47 9.92
N ASN A 296 9.36 -12.01 11.14
CA ASN A 296 8.47 -13.01 11.72
C ASN A 296 8.34 -14.34 10.94
N THR A 297 9.28 -14.67 10.07
CA THR A 297 9.32 -15.98 9.39
C THR A 297 9.92 -17.06 10.28
N VAL A 298 9.44 -18.30 10.15
CA VAL A 298 9.99 -19.46 10.85
C VAL A 298 11.03 -20.15 9.97
N TYR A 299 12.05 -20.73 10.60
CA TYR A 299 13.14 -21.43 9.92
C TYR A 299 13.58 -22.65 10.72
N ASP A 300 14.14 -23.64 10.04
CA ASP A 300 14.74 -24.81 10.68
C ASP A 300 16.08 -24.44 11.34
N ALA A 301 16.24 -24.76 12.62
CA ALA A 301 17.41 -24.35 13.39
C ALA A 301 18.73 -25.01 12.93
N VAL A 302 18.65 -26.17 12.27
CA VAL A 302 19.80 -26.95 11.80
C VAL A 302 20.15 -26.60 10.35
N THR A 303 19.18 -26.69 9.43
CA THR A 303 19.39 -26.43 8.00
C THR A 303 19.40 -24.94 7.66
N ARG A 304 18.80 -24.11 8.53
CA ARG A 304 18.57 -22.67 8.31
C ARG A 304 17.63 -22.34 7.16
N GLU A 305 16.94 -23.34 6.60
CA GLU A 305 15.92 -23.13 5.58
C GLU A 305 14.67 -22.49 6.18
N VAL A 306 14.06 -21.58 5.44
CA VAL A 306 12.85 -20.86 5.86
C VAL A 306 11.63 -21.71 5.51
N ASP A 307 10.72 -21.91 6.46
CA ASP A 307 9.40 -22.45 6.19
C ASP A 307 8.44 -21.29 5.90
N PHE A 308 8.20 -21.02 4.61
CA PHE A 308 7.29 -19.98 4.16
C PHE A 308 5.81 -20.33 4.37
N ALA A 309 5.46 -21.60 4.64
CA ALA A 309 4.09 -22.01 4.93
C ALA A 309 3.76 -21.87 6.43
N ASP A 310 4.77 -21.82 7.30
CA ASP A 310 4.59 -21.67 8.73
C ASP A 310 4.04 -20.28 9.11
N LYS A 311 2.89 -20.31 9.79
CA LYS A 311 2.15 -19.13 10.29
C LYS A 311 2.00 -19.10 11.80
N THR A 312 2.80 -19.88 12.53
CA THR A 312 2.76 -19.99 14.00
C THR A 312 2.99 -18.65 14.69
N ILE A 313 3.83 -17.77 14.12
CA ILE A 313 4.01 -16.40 14.60
C ILE A 313 2.92 -15.49 14.05
N THR A 314 2.71 -15.49 12.73
CA THR A 314 1.72 -14.66 12.04
C THR A 314 1.52 -15.11 10.60
N GLU A 315 0.35 -14.82 10.01
CA GLU A 315 0.14 -14.92 8.56
C GLU A 315 0.70 -13.71 7.78
N ASN A 316 1.16 -12.67 8.49
CA ASN A 316 1.78 -11.47 7.90
C ASN A 316 3.31 -11.55 7.95
N THR A 317 3.89 -12.70 7.58
CA THR A 317 5.33 -12.83 7.39
C THR A 317 5.78 -11.97 6.20
N ARG A 318 6.97 -11.37 6.29
CA ARG A 318 7.43 -10.36 5.33
C ARG A 318 8.90 -10.50 4.98
N SER A 319 9.26 -9.99 3.79
CA SER A 319 10.63 -9.76 3.35
C SER A 319 10.81 -8.31 2.94
N SER A 320 11.85 -7.66 3.43
CA SER A 320 12.30 -6.34 2.99
C SER A 320 13.65 -6.46 2.32
N TYR A 321 13.75 -5.99 1.09
CA TYR A 321 14.99 -6.02 0.30
C TYR A 321 15.12 -4.77 -0.58
N PRO A 322 16.35 -4.34 -0.89
CA PRO A 322 16.59 -3.26 -1.85
C PRO A 322 15.98 -3.58 -3.21
N ILE A 323 15.49 -2.56 -3.92
CA ILE A 323 14.81 -2.77 -5.22
C ILE A 323 15.74 -3.41 -6.24
N GLU A 324 17.06 -3.20 -6.10
CA GLU A 324 18.10 -3.80 -6.93
C GLU A 324 18.24 -5.32 -6.81
N PHE A 325 17.53 -5.93 -5.87
CA PHE A 325 17.48 -7.39 -5.78
C PHE A 325 16.51 -7.98 -6.81
N ILE A 326 15.58 -7.18 -7.34
CA ILE A 326 14.79 -7.54 -8.52
C ILE A 326 15.64 -7.25 -9.77
N PRO A 327 15.88 -8.25 -10.65
CA PRO A 327 16.76 -8.06 -11.82
C PRO A 327 16.23 -7.06 -12.85
N ASN A 328 14.92 -7.08 -13.12
CA ASN A 328 14.29 -6.31 -14.19
C ASN A 328 13.63 -5.02 -13.66
N ILE A 329 14.45 -4.07 -13.21
CA ILE A 329 13.98 -2.79 -12.68
C ILE A 329 14.35 -1.61 -13.58
N LYS A 330 13.58 -0.53 -13.46
CA LYS A 330 13.89 0.77 -14.02
C LYS A 330 14.82 1.51 -13.06
N LYS A 331 15.94 2.05 -13.57
CA LYS A 331 16.88 2.90 -12.80
C LYS A 331 17.17 4.18 -13.58
N PRO A 332 17.03 5.39 -12.98
CA PRO A 332 16.35 5.64 -11.70
C PRO A 332 14.88 5.16 -11.72
N CYS A 333 14.28 4.88 -10.56
CA CYS A 333 12.90 4.38 -10.47
C CYS A 333 11.85 5.48 -10.70
N VAL A 334 11.94 6.09 -11.88
CA VAL A 334 11.03 7.09 -12.42
C VAL A 334 10.58 6.63 -13.80
N GLY A 335 9.31 6.89 -14.14
CA GLY A 335 8.72 6.56 -15.43
C GLY A 335 7.97 7.76 -16.00
N GLY A 336 7.62 7.71 -17.29
CA GLY A 336 6.77 8.72 -17.92
C GLY A 336 5.32 8.68 -17.42
N HIS A 337 4.43 9.40 -18.12
CA HIS A 337 3.00 9.39 -17.80
C HIS A 337 2.37 8.01 -18.06
N PRO A 338 1.53 7.49 -17.14
CA PRO A 338 0.83 6.24 -17.32
C PRO A 338 -0.04 6.25 -18.57
N ARG A 339 0.12 5.24 -19.42
CA ARG A 339 -0.83 4.93 -20.49
C ARG A 339 -2.03 4.16 -19.94
N ASN A 340 -1.79 3.30 -18.94
CA ASN A 340 -2.81 2.45 -18.34
C ASN A 340 -2.83 2.59 -16.82
N ILE A 341 -4.04 2.62 -16.27
CA ILE A 341 -4.30 2.57 -14.83
C ILE A 341 -5.23 1.38 -14.58
N VAL A 342 -4.77 0.44 -13.77
CA VAL A 342 -5.48 -0.81 -13.51
C VAL A 342 -5.89 -0.84 -12.04
N PHE A 343 -7.19 -0.99 -11.79
CA PHE A 343 -7.76 -1.21 -10.47
C PHE A 343 -8.03 -2.71 -10.30
N LEU A 344 -7.28 -3.34 -9.40
CA LEU A 344 -7.41 -4.75 -9.08
C LEU A 344 -8.43 -4.95 -7.96
N SER A 345 -9.48 -5.71 -8.24
CA SER A 345 -10.50 -6.09 -7.26
C SER A 345 -10.57 -7.60 -7.12
N CYS A 346 -10.44 -8.13 -5.90
CA CYS A 346 -10.69 -9.54 -5.64
C CYS A 346 -12.18 -9.71 -5.30
N ASP A 347 -13.04 -9.81 -6.31
CA ASP A 347 -14.48 -9.99 -6.10
C ASP A 347 -14.82 -11.44 -5.74
N ALA A 348 -15.16 -11.70 -4.48
CA ALA A 348 -15.58 -13.02 -4.01
C ALA A 348 -17.08 -13.30 -4.21
N PHE A 349 -17.87 -12.33 -4.68
CA PHE A 349 -19.27 -12.52 -5.07
C PHE A 349 -19.38 -13.08 -6.49
N GLY A 350 -18.34 -12.94 -7.32
CA GLY A 350 -18.29 -13.49 -8.68
C GLY A 350 -19.18 -12.74 -9.68
N VAL A 351 -19.35 -11.44 -9.45
CA VAL A 351 -20.26 -10.54 -10.17
C VAL A 351 -19.48 -9.67 -11.18
N LEU A 352 -18.33 -9.14 -10.79
CA LEU A 352 -17.57 -8.23 -11.62
C LEU A 352 -16.98 -8.95 -12.84
N PRO A 353 -17.02 -8.34 -14.05
CA PRO A 353 -16.34 -8.89 -15.21
C PRO A 353 -14.84 -9.07 -14.97
N PRO A 354 -14.18 -10.02 -15.65
CA PRO A 354 -12.72 -10.18 -15.56
C PRO A 354 -11.96 -8.88 -15.88
N VAL A 355 -12.48 -8.09 -16.82
CA VAL A 355 -11.93 -6.78 -17.18
C VAL A 355 -13.02 -5.85 -17.69
N SER A 356 -12.95 -4.58 -17.30
CA SER A 356 -13.81 -3.53 -17.82
C SER A 356 -13.02 -2.25 -18.07
N ARG A 357 -13.31 -1.55 -19.16
CA ARG A 357 -12.81 -0.21 -19.42
C ARG A 357 -13.70 0.80 -18.71
N LEU A 358 -13.07 1.73 -18.00
CA LEU A 358 -13.78 2.75 -17.23
C LEU A 358 -13.81 4.08 -17.99
N THR A 359 -14.92 4.81 -17.89
CA THR A 359 -14.92 6.26 -18.16
C THR A 359 -14.13 7.00 -17.07
N PRO A 360 -13.72 8.26 -17.26
CA PRO A 360 -13.07 9.05 -16.21
C PRO A 360 -13.89 9.09 -14.91
N GLU A 361 -15.21 9.26 -15.00
CA GLU A 361 -16.10 9.34 -13.84
C GLU A 361 -16.21 7.97 -13.14
N GLN A 362 -16.30 6.88 -13.91
CA GLN A 362 -16.25 5.52 -13.35
C GLN A 362 -14.90 5.24 -12.69
N ALA A 363 -13.80 5.75 -13.26
CA ALA A 363 -12.47 5.59 -12.69
C ALA A 363 -12.38 6.28 -11.32
N MET A 364 -12.88 7.51 -11.19
CA MET A 364 -12.98 8.20 -9.90
C MET A 364 -13.88 7.43 -8.92
N TYR A 365 -15.05 6.96 -9.36
CA TYR A 365 -16.00 6.21 -8.52
C TYR A 365 -15.38 4.93 -7.96
N HIS A 366 -14.75 4.12 -8.81
CA HIS A 366 -14.11 2.87 -8.40
C HIS A 366 -12.83 3.11 -7.60
N PHE A 367 -12.06 4.17 -7.90
CA PHE A 367 -10.91 4.57 -7.10
C PHE A 367 -11.31 4.96 -5.68
N MET A 368 -12.31 5.83 -5.53
CA MET A 368 -12.84 6.23 -4.23
C MET A 368 -13.54 5.09 -3.49
N SER A 369 -14.17 4.16 -4.21
CA SER A 369 -14.75 2.97 -3.60
C SER A 369 -13.67 2.03 -3.06
N GLY A 370 -12.62 1.78 -3.85
CA GLY A 370 -11.52 0.89 -3.50
C GLY A 370 -12.00 -0.49 -3.06
N TYR A 371 -12.92 -1.06 -3.85
CA TYR A 371 -13.59 -2.30 -3.55
C TYR A 371 -12.68 -3.52 -3.71
N THR A 372 -12.79 -4.45 -2.77
CA THR A 372 -12.35 -5.84 -2.85
C THR A 372 -13.23 -6.68 -1.92
N ALA A 373 -13.12 -8.00 -1.94
CA ALA A 373 -13.76 -8.87 -0.95
C ALA A 373 -12.73 -9.59 -0.07
N LYS A 374 -13.11 -9.81 1.19
CA LYS A 374 -12.47 -10.76 2.10
C LYS A 374 -13.07 -12.13 1.89
N VAL A 375 -12.25 -13.15 1.97
CA VAL A 375 -12.61 -14.54 1.68
C VAL A 375 -12.64 -15.35 2.97
N ALA A 376 -13.59 -16.26 3.10
CA ALA A 376 -13.68 -17.11 4.29
C ALA A 376 -12.41 -17.93 4.51
N GLY A 377 -11.94 -17.97 5.76
CA GLY A 377 -10.70 -18.67 6.16
C GLY A 377 -9.40 -17.89 5.93
N THR A 378 -9.44 -16.68 5.37
CA THR A 378 -8.25 -15.79 5.23
C THR A 378 -8.13 -14.76 6.35
N GLU A 379 -9.17 -14.58 7.16
CA GLU A 379 -9.18 -13.76 8.36
C GLU A 379 -10.02 -14.45 9.45
N MET A 380 -9.64 -14.30 10.73
CA MET A 380 -10.39 -14.87 11.84
C MET A 380 -11.83 -14.33 11.87
N GLY A 381 -12.82 -15.23 11.88
CA GLY A 381 -14.24 -14.90 12.00
C GLY A 381 -14.99 -14.68 10.68
N VAL A 382 -14.31 -14.76 9.53
CA VAL A 382 -14.97 -14.65 8.21
C VAL A 382 -15.40 -16.04 7.73
N VAL A 383 -16.71 -16.28 7.68
CA VAL A 383 -17.32 -17.55 7.25
C VAL A 383 -17.95 -17.47 5.86
N GLU A 384 -18.34 -16.27 5.43
CA GLU A 384 -18.90 -15.95 4.11
C GLU A 384 -18.15 -14.75 3.50
N PRO A 385 -18.18 -14.56 2.16
CA PRO A 385 -17.61 -13.39 1.50
C PRO A 385 -18.08 -12.07 2.09
N GLN A 386 -17.14 -11.18 2.44
CA GLN A 386 -17.47 -9.85 2.94
C GLN A 386 -16.88 -8.78 2.02
N ALA A 387 -17.74 -7.90 1.51
CA ALA A 387 -17.30 -6.71 0.78
C ALA A 387 -16.46 -5.82 1.69
N THR A 388 -15.33 -5.35 1.18
CA THR A 388 -14.44 -4.41 1.86
C THR A 388 -14.19 -3.23 0.93
N PHE A 389 -14.42 -2.04 1.43
CA PHE A 389 -14.18 -0.79 0.72
C PHE A 389 -13.06 -0.03 1.42
N SER A 390 -11.98 0.24 0.68
CA SER A 390 -10.82 0.96 1.19
C SER A 390 -10.51 2.07 0.20
N ALA A 391 -11.05 3.26 0.47
CA ALA A 391 -10.90 4.44 -0.37
C ALA A 391 -9.50 4.61 -0.96
N CYS A 392 -9.43 4.91 -2.27
CA CYS A 392 -8.20 5.07 -3.04
C CYS A 392 -7.27 3.83 -3.00
N PHE A 393 -7.85 2.65 -2.70
CA PHE A 393 -7.14 1.40 -2.41
C PHE A 393 -6.10 1.54 -1.28
N GLY A 394 -6.25 2.52 -0.39
CA GLY A 394 -5.23 2.93 0.57
C GLY A 394 -5.74 3.69 1.78
N ALA A 395 -7.02 3.52 2.16
CA ALA A 395 -7.71 4.35 3.15
C ALA A 395 -6.93 4.58 4.45
N ALA A 396 -6.22 3.57 4.95
CA ALA A 396 -5.45 3.65 6.20
C ALA A 396 -4.29 4.67 6.18
N PHE A 397 -3.90 5.14 4.99
CA PHE A 397 -2.74 6.02 4.78
C PHE A 397 -3.15 7.40 4.25
N LEU A 398 -4.41 7.58 3.85
CA LEU A 398 -4.90 8.86 3.35
C LEU A 398 -4.88 9.90 4.48
N VAL A 399 -4.45 11.10 4.14
CA VAL A 399 -4.48 12.26 5.04
C VAL A 399 -5.61 13.20 4.64
N TRP A 400 -5.77 13.45 3.35
CA TRP A 400 -6.87 14.27 2.82
C TRP A 400 -8.15 13.46 2.64
N HIS A 401 -9.26 14.15 2.40
CA HIS A 401 -10.50 13.49 2.01
C HIS A 401 -10.29 12.74 0.67
N PRO A 402 -10.84 11.52 0.49
CA PRO A 402 -10.63 10.71 -0.72
C PRO A 402 -10.91 11.43 -2.05
N VAL A 403 -11.87 12.36 -2.06
CA VAL A 403 -12.21 13.16 -3.25
C VAL A 403 -11.00 13.92 -3.78
N LYS A 404 -10.15 14.50 -2.91
CA LYS A 404 -8.96 15.23 -3.34
C LYS A 404 -8.02 14.37 -4.18
N TYR A 405 -7.78 13.12 -3.76
CA TYR A 405 -6.94 12.19 -4.51
C TYR A 405 -7.60 11.80 -5.83
N ALA A 406 -8.92 11.60 -5.84
CA ALA A 406 -9.68 11.25 -7.03
C ALA A 406 -9.69 12.36 -8.09
N GLU A 407 -9.83 13.61 -7.67
CA GLU A 407 -9.76 14.77 -8.56
C GLU A 407 -8.38 14.95 -9.17
N LEU A 408 -7.33 14.89 -8.36
CA LEU A 408 -5.95 14.98 -8.86
C LEU A 408 -5.67 13.83 -9.85
N LEU A 409 -6.15 12.61 -9.56
CA LEU A 409 -6.01 11.47 -10.47
C LEU A 409 -6.76 11.73 -11.78
N ALA A 410 -8.00 12.21 -11.72
CA ALA A 410 -8.80 12.50 -12.90
C ALA A 410 -8.19 13.59 -13.78
N GLN A 411 -7.66 14.66 -13.16
CA GLN A 411 -6.95 15.73 -13.86
C GLN A 411 -5.74 15.18 -14.62
N GLN A 412 -4.91 14.38 -13.96
CA GLN A 412 -3.75 13.74 -14.58
C GLN A 412 -4.15 12.78 -15.70
N MET A 413 -5.18 11.97 -15.50
CA MET A 413 -5.72 11.07 -16.53
C MET A 413 -6.21 11.85 -17.77
N GLN A 414 -6.95 12.94 -17.56
CA GLN A 414 -7.48 13.75 -18.65
C GLN A 414 -6.37 14.48 -19.41
N GLN A 415 -5.39 15.03 -18.70
CA GLN A 415 -4.25 15.75 -19.28
C GLN A 415 -3.38 14.84 -20.15
N HIS A 416 -3.19 13.58 -19.73
CA HIS A 416 -2.26 12.66 -20.38
C HIS A 416 -2.93 11.55 -21.20
N GLY A 417 -4.26 11.52 -21.26
CA GLY A 417 -5.03 10.54 -22.05
C GLY A 417 -4.91 9.10 -21.52
N SER A 418 -4.70 8.93 -20.22
CA SER A 418 -4.55 7.62 -19.58
C SER A 418 -5.85 6.82 -19.60
N ALA A 419 -5.77 5.52 -19.93
CA ALA A 419 -6.92 4.61 -19.90
C ALA A 419 -7.04 3.90 -18.55
N ALA A 420 -8.22 3.94 -17.94
CA ALA A 420 -8.50 3.21 -16.70
C ALA A 420 -9.25 1.90 -16.96
N TRP A 421 -8.87 0.88 -16.20
CA TRP A 421 -9.37 -0.48 -16.29
C TRP A 421 -9.70 -1.02 -14.90
N LEU A 422 -10.84 -1.71 -14.75
CA LEU A 422 -11.16 -2.51 -13.58
C LEU A 422 -10.91 -3.97 -13.93
N VAL A 423 -10.07 -4.66 -13.16
CA VAL A 423 -9.71 -6.08 -13.38
C VAL A 423 -10.10 -6.89 -12.16
N ASN A 424 -10.95 -7.89 -12.37
CA ASN A 424 -11.34 -8.83 -11.33
C ASN A 424 -10.28 -9.94 -11.21
N THR A 425 -9.64 -10.02 -10.04
CA THR A 425 -8.67 -11.08 -9.69
C THR A 425 -9.25 -12.10 -8.69
N GLY A 426 -10.55 -12.01 -8.47
CA GLY A 426 -11.36 -12.84 -7.57
C GLY A 426 -12.03 -13.99 -8.30
N TRP A 427 -13.32 -14.16 -8.09
CA TRP A 427 -14.10 -15.33 -8.51
C TRP A 427 -14.92 -15.08 -9.78
N SER A 428 -15.24 -16.18 -10.46
CA SER A 428 -16.20 -16.25 -11.57
C SER A 428 -16.99 -17.56 -11.49
N GLY A 429 -18.17 -17.60 -12.12
CA GLY A 429 -19.03 -18.79 -12.18
C GLY A 429 -19.80 -19.11 -10.90
N GLY A 430 -19.79 -18.17 -9.95
CA GLY A 430 -20.38 -18.31 -8.63
C GLY A 430 -19.63 -17.47 -7.61
N GLN A 431 -20.27 -17.19 -6.47
CA GLN A 431 -19.58 -16.67 -5.28
C GLN A 431 -18.58 -17.69 -4.73
N TYR A 432 -17.70 -17.27 -3.83
CA TYR A 432 -16.79 -18.16 -3.10
C TYR A 432 -17.52 -19.39 -2.54
N GLY A 433 -16.91 -20.57 -2.68
CA GLY A 433 -17.50 -21.85 -2.30
C GLY A 433 -18.32 -22.52 -3.41
N VAL A 434 -18.80 -21.76 -4.41
CA VAL A 434 -19.51 -22.28 -5.58
C VAL A 434 -18.71 -22.07 -6.86
N GLY A 435 -18.26 -20.83 -7.09
CA GLY A 435 -17.44 -20.45 -8.24
C GLY A 435 -15.96 -20.78 -8.03
N GLN A 436 -15.15 -20.40 -9.02
CA GLN A 436 -13.70 -20.59 -8.98
C GLN A 436 -12.98 -19.26 -9.09
N ARG A 437 -11.82 -19.15 -8.44
CA ARG A 437 -10.95 -17.99 -8.61
C ARG A 437 -10.45 -17.95 -10.05
N LEU A 438 -10.48 -16.78 -10.67
CA LEU A 438 -9.96 -16.56 -12.02
C LEU A 438 -8.49 -17.00 -12.07
N SER A 439 -8.16 -17.77 -13.10
CA SER A 439 -6.79 -18.25 -13.29
C SER A 439 -5.84 -17.07 -13.47
N ILE A 440 -4.66 -17.15 -12.83
CA ILE A 440 -3.59 -16.17 -13.04
C ILE A 440 -3.18 -16.08 -14.52
N LYS A 441 -3.31 -17.18 -15.27
CA LYS A 441 -3.07 -17.21 -16.72
C LYS A 441 -4.02 -16.27 -17.47
N TYR A 442 -5.32 -16.28 -17.12
CA TYR A 442 -6.30 -15.38 -17.74
C TYR A 442 -6.07 -13.94 -17.31
N THR A 443 -5.72 -13.71 -16.05
CA THR A 443 -5.40 -12.36 -15.56
C THR A 443 -4.19 -11.78 -16.30
N ARG A 444 -3.11 -12.55 -16.48
CA ARG A 444 -1.94 -12.11 -17.28
C ARG A 444 -2.30 -11.83 -18.73
N ALA A 445 -3.08 -12.70 -19.38
CA ALA A 445 -3.55 -12.48 -20.74
C ALA A 445 -4.40 -11.19 -20.89
N ILE A 446 -5.22 -10.87 -19.88
CA ILE A 446 -5.95 -9.60 -19.83
C ILE A 446 -4.99 -8.42 -19.74
N ILE A 447 -4.00 -8.47 -18.84
CA ILE A 447 -3.00 -7.42 -18.69
C ILE A 447 -2.19 -7.23 -19.98
N ASP A 448 -1.82 -8.31 -20.67
CA ASP A 448 -1.16 -8.26 -21.98
C ASP A 448 -2.05 -7.63 -23.05
N GLY A 449 -3.36 -7.94 -23.03
CA GLY A 449 -4.36 -7.31 -23.89
C GLY A 449 -4.52 -5.79 -23.62
N ILE A 450 -4.36 -5.36 -22.37
CA ILE A 450 -4.32 -3.94 -21.99
C ILE A 450 -3.06 -3.28 -22.55
N HIS A 451 -1.88 -3.87 -22.29
CA HIS A 451 -0.60 -3.30 -22.71
C HIS A 451 -0.43 -3.21 -24.22
N SER A 452 -0.83 -4.25 -24.95
CA SER A 452 -0.80 -4.27 -26.42
C SER A 452 -1.81 -3.31 -27.07
N GLY A 453 -2.80 -2.85 -26.29
CA GLY A 453 -3.92 -2.06 -26.80
C GLY A 453 -4.97 -2.88 -27.56
N GLU A 454 -4.89 -4.21 -27.51
CA GLU A 454 -5.92 -5.12 -28.06
C GLU A 454 -7.28 -4.80 -27.44
N LEU A 455 -7.35 -4.75 -26.11
CA LEU A 455 -8.62 -4.51 -25.41
C LEU A 455 -9.18 -3.12 -25.69
N ALA A 456 -8.33 -2.11 -25.89
CA ALA A 456 -8.78 -0.76 -26.23
C ALA A 456 -9.50 -0.68 -27.59
N LYS A 457 -9.22 -1.64 -28.49
CA LYS A 457 -9.81 -1.76 -29.83
C LYS A 457 -10.93 -2.81 -29.92
N SER A 458 -11.12 -3.60 -28.87
CA SER A 458 -12.12 -4.67 -28.84
C SER A 458 -13.55 -4.10 -28.76
N PRO A 459 -14.55 -4.67 -29.45
CA PRO A 459 -15.95 -4.30 -29.25
C PRO A 459 -16.36 -4.52 -27.80
N MET A 460 -17.11 -3.59 -27.24
CA MET A 460 -17.48 -3.56 -25.82
C MET A 460 -18.97 -3.79 -25.63
N GLU A 461 -19.33 -4.56 -24.60
CA GLU A 461 -20.69 -4.71 -24.09
C GLU A 461 -20.80 -4.06 -22.72
N ARG A 462 -21.88 -3.31 -22.46
CA ARG A 462 -22.12 -2.70 -21.15
C ARG A 462 -22.92 -3.65 -20.27
N ASP A 463 -22.45 -3.86 -19.05
CA ASP A 463 -23.25 -4.59 -18.07
C ASP A 463 -24.45 -3.72 -17.60
N PRO A 464 -25.62 -4.32 -17.33
CA PRO A 464 -26.85 -3.58 -17.03
C PRO A 464 -26.91 -3.02 -15.60
N VAL A 465 -26.05 -3.48 -14.68
CA VAL A 465 -26.13 -3.14 -13.25
C VAL A 465 -25.10 -2.06 -12.87
N PHE A 466 -23.86 -2.21 -13.32
CA PHE A 466 -22.76 -1.29 -13.05
C PHE A 466 -22.46 -0.35 -14.23
N GLY A 467 -22.98 -0.64 -15.43
CA GLY A 467 -22.72 0.16 -16.64
C GLY A 467 -21.28 0.06 -17.15
N LEU A 468 -20.51 -0.92 -16.70
CA LEU A 468 -19.11 -1.18 -17.04
C LEU A 468 -19.00 -1.69 -18.47
N ALA A 469 -18.11 -1.09 -19.25
CA ALA A 469 -17.82 -1.52 -20.62
C ALA A 469 -16.83 -2.69 -20.62
N THR A 470 -17.29 -3.88 -21.00
CA THR A 470 -16.53 -5.13 -20.99
C THR A 470 -16.16 -5.53 -22.41
N PRO A 471 -14.89 -5.84 -22.72
CA PRO A 471 -14.49 -6.29 -24.05
C PRO A 471 -15.12 -7.66 -24.35
N THR A 472 -15.59 -7.82 -25.58
CA THR A 472 -16.23 -9.07 -26.04
C THR A 472 -15.23 -10.15 -26.41
N LYS A 473 -13.95 -9.79 -26.58
CA LYS A 473 -12.86 -10.71 -26.93
C LYS A 473 -11.54 -10.24 -26.28
N CYS A 474 -10.75 -11.21 -25.85
CA CYS A 474 -9.39 -11.07 -25.35
C CYS A 474 -8.59 -12.33 -25.70
N SER A 475 -7.45 -12.17 -26.37
CA SER A 475 -6.57 -13.28 -26.71
C SER A 475 -6.14 -14.05 -25.46
N GLY A 476 -6.17 -15.39 -25.53
CA GLY A 476 -5.80 -16.25 -24.40
C GLY A 476 -6.86 -16.38 -23.29
N VAL A 477 -8.02 -15.73 -23.42
CA VAL A 477 -9.14 -15.81 -22.47
C VAL A 477 -10.38 -16.36 -23.19
N PRO A 478 -11.05 -17.39 -22.64
CA PRO A 478 -12.31 -17.87 -23.20
C PRO A 478 -13.40 -16.79 -23.20
N GLN A 479 -14.08 -16.63 -24.33
CA GLN A 479 -15.05 -15.54 -24.54
C GLN A 479 -16.22 -15.58 -23.55
N GLU A 480 -16.64 -16.78 -23.16
CA GLU A 480 -17.72 -16.99 -22.21
C GLU A 480 -17.41 -16.44 -20.81
N ILE A 481 -16.13 -16.33 -20.44
CA ILE A 481 -15.71 -15.83 -19.12
C ILE A 481 -15.77 -14.31 -19.05
N LEU A 482 -15.61 -13.61 -20.18
CA LEU A 482 -15.60 -12.14 -20.22
C LEU A 482 -16.94 -11.55 -19.76
N ASN A 483 -18.05 -12.24 -20.03
CA ASN A 483 -19.34 -11.88 -19.44
C ASN A 483 -19.62 -12.81 -18.25
N PRO A 484 -19.50 -12.33 -17.00
CA PRO A 484 -19.57 -13.18 -15.81
C PRO A 484 -20.90 -13.91 -15.72
N ARG A 485 -22.03 -13.31 -16.14
CA ARG A 485 -23.36 -13.95 -16.16
C ARG A 485 -23.39 -15.25 -16.97
N ASN A 486 -22.56 -15.39 -18.00
CA ASN A 486 -22.49 -16.61 -18.83
C ASN A 486 -21.81 -17.79 -18.11
N THR A 487 -21.03 -17.50 -17.07
CA THR A 487 -20.33 -18.53 -16.28
C THR A 487 -21.19 -19.10 -15.15
N TRP A 488 -22.30 -18.44 -14.80
CA TRP A 488 -23.20 -18.89 -13.75
C TRP A 488 -24.19 -19.92 -14.27
N LYS A 489 -24.33 -21.03 -13.53
CA LYS A 489 -25.35 -22.05 -13.80
C LYS A 489 -26.76 -21.49 -13.61
N ASP A 490 -26.97 -20.76 -12.53
CA ASP A 490 -28.21 -20.03 -12.25
C ASP A 490 -28.00 -18.53 -12.52
N LYS A 491 -28.58 -18.07 -13.63
CA LYS A 491 -28.50 -16.67 -14.06
C LYS A 491 -29.34 -15.74 -13.19
N ALA A 492 -30.40 -16.23 -12.55
CA ALA A 492 -31.21 -15.43 -11.65
C ALA A 492 -30.47 -15.15 -10.34
N GLU A 493 -29.70 -16.13 -9.85
CA GLU A 493 -28.85 -15.93 -8.68
C GLU A 493 -27.71 -14.93 -8.95
N TYR A 494 -27.12 -14.96 -10.16
CA TYR A 494 -26.20 -13.90 -10.59
C TYR A 494 -26.88 -12.53 -10.54
N ASP A 495 -28.06 -12.38 -11.13
CA ASP A 495 -28.77 -11.10 -11.20
C ASP A 495 -29.08 -10.56 -9.78
N ARG A 496 -29.48 -11.44 -8.85
CA ARG A 496 -29.70 -11.11 -7.43
C ARG A 496 -28.43 -10.62 -6.74
N LEU A 497 -27.32 -11.33 -6.89
CA LEU A 497 -26.04 -10.96 -6.27
C LEU A 497 -25.43 -9.71 -6.90
N ALA A 498 -25.65 -9.47 -8.19
CA ALA A 498 -25.23 -8.24 -8.86
C ALA A 498 -25.94 -7.02 -8.26
N MET A 499 -27.26 -7.10 -8.07
CA MET A 499 -28.04 -6.03 -7.41
C MET A 499 -27.66 -5.85 -5.95
N TYR A 500 -27.38 -6.94 -5.23
CA TYR A 500 -26.90 -6.90 -3.85
C TYR A 500 -25.57 -6.14 -3.75
N LEU A 501 -24.58 -6.51 -4.58
CA LEU A 501 -23.28 -5.85 -4.60
C LEU A 501 -23.41 -4.37 -5.01
N ALA A 502 -24.27 -4.04 -5.98
CA ALA A 502 -24.56 -2.65 -6.35
C ALA A 502 -25.08 -1.83 -5.17
N GLY A 503 -25.98 -2.39 -4.36
CA GLY A 503 -26.45 -1.76 -3.12
C GLY A 503 -25.32 -1.48 -2.13
N LEU A 504 -24.40 -2.43 -1.92
CA LEU A 504 -23.24 -2.24 -1.05
C LEU A 504 -22.32 -1.11 -1.55
N PHE A 505 -22.10 -1.03 -2.87
CA PHE A 505 -21.35 0.07 -3.47
C PHE A 505 -22.00 1.43 -3.16
N LYS A 506 -23.32 1.54 -3.32
CA LYS A 506 -24.04 2.80 -3.05
C LYS A 506 -24.03 3.17 -1.57
N LEU A 507 -24.28 2.22 -0.67
CA LEU A 507 -24.22 2.44 0.78
C LEU A 507 -22.83 2.89 1.23
N ASN A 508 -21.77 2.31 0.65
CA ASN A 508 -20.41 2.77 0.91
C ASN A 508 -20.19 4.19 0.38
N PHE A 509 -20.64 4.50 -0.84
CA PHE A 509 -20.35 5.77 -1.48
C PHE A 509 -21.10 6.96 -0.86
N ALA A 510 -22.27 6.73 -0.24
CA ALA A 510 -23.01 7.74 0.50
C ALA A 510 -22.18 8.44 1.59
N LYS A 511 -21.18 7.75 2.16
CA LYS A 511 -20.25 8.31 3.16
C LYS A 511 -19.39 9.47 2.62
N TYR A 512 -19.28 9.59 1.29
CA TYR A 512 -18.49 10.63 0.63
C TYR A 512 -19.35 11.77 0.10
N GLU A 513 -20.68 11.74 0.27
CA GLU A 513 -21.63 12.67 -0.38
C GLU A 513 -21.48 14.11 0.07
N GLU A 514 -21.41 14.36 1.39
CA GLU A 514 -21.16 15.71 1.91
C GLU A 514 -19.84 16.29 1.38
N GLY A 515 -18.78 15.47 1.38
CA GLY A 515 -17.48 15.83 0.84
C GLY A 515 -17.56 16.16 -0.64
N ALA A 516 -18.06 15.25 -1.47
CA ALA A 516 -18.15 15.41 -2.93
C ALA A 516 -19.09 16.56 -3.37
N ASN A 517 -20.13 16.89 -2.59
CA ASN A 517 -20.96 18.07 -2.84
C ASN A 517 -20.17 19.38 -2.65
N ALA A 518 -19.17 19.41 -1.77
CA ALA A 518 -18.27 20.55 -1.61
C ALA A 518 -17.36 20.77 -2.84
N PHE A 519 -17.23 19.77 -3.72
CA PHE A 519 -16.40 19.80 -4.93
C PHE A 519 -17.20 20.06 -6.24
N GLY A 520 -18.47 20.45 -6.15
CA GLY A 520 -19.24 20.97 -7.31
C GLY A 520 -19.72 19.93 -8.32
N GLU A 521 -19.77 20.30 -9.61
CA GLU A 521 -20.35 19.47 -10.68
C GLU A 521 -19.59 18.16 -10.92
N SER A 522 -18.26 18.17 -10.77
CA SER A 522 -17.42 16.98 -10.87
C SER A 522 -17.79 15.94 -9.81
N GLY A 523 -18.08 16.36 -8.57
CA GLY A 523 -18.56 15.46 -7.52
C GLY A 523 -19.87 14.77 -7.89
N LYS A 524 -20.84 15.50 -8.46
CA LYS A 524 -22.13 14.95 -8.92
C LYS A 524 -21.98 13.96 -10.07
N ALA A 525 -21.06 14.21 -11.01
CA ALA A 525 -20.79 13.29 -12.12
C ALA A 525 -20.27 11.94 -11.61
N VAL A 526 -19.40 11.94 -10.60
CA VAL A 526 -18.90 10.71 -9.96
C VAL A 526 -20.03 9.91 -9.31
N PHE A 527 -20.98 10.57 -8.62
CA PHE A 527 -22.14 9.88 -8.03
C PHE A 527 -22.99 9.11 -9.05
N ASN A 528 -23.15 9.70 -10.22
CA ASN A 528 -23.93 9.11 -11.32
C ASN A 528 -23.17 8.02 -12.08
N ALA A 529 -21.85 7.92 -11.90
CA ALA A 529 -21.01 6.92 -12.56
C ALA A 529 -20.95 5.57 -11.83
N GLY A 530 -21.49 5.49 -10.61
CA GLY A 530 -21.67 4.23 -9.90
C GLY A 530 -22.74 3.31 -10.54
N PRO A 531 -23.04 2.17 -9.91
CA PRO A 531 -24.09 1.27 -10.38
C PRO A 531 -25.48 1.93 -10.39
N LEU A 532 -26.50 1.20 -10.89
CA LEU A 532 -27.91 1.62 -10.98
C LEU A 532 -28.38 2.41 -9.76
N LYS A 533 -29.32 3.34 -9.99
CA LYS A 533 -29.85 4.21 -8.93
C LYS A 533 -30.58 3.38 -7.87
N PHE A 534 -30.63 3.89 -6.64
CA PHE A 534 -31.36 3.25 -5.53
C PHE A 534 -32.83 2.99 -5.86
N GLU A 535 -33.47 3.90 -6.61
CA GLU A 535 -34.86 3.76 -7.05
C GLU A 535 -35.05 2.50 -7.92
N ASP A 536 -34.11 2.24 -8.83
CA ASP A 536 -34.09 1.05 -9.69
C ASP A 536 -33.71 -0.22 -8.92
N LEU A 537 -32.87 -0.09 -7.87
CA LEU A 537 -32.49 -1.20 -7.00
C LEU A 537 -33.62 -1.59 -6.03
N SER A 538 -34.40 -0.62 -5.53
CA SER A 538 -35.52 -0.87 -4.60
C SER A 538 -36.66 -1.67 -5.21
N GLN A 539 -36.82 -1.59 -6.54
CA GLN A 539 -37.78 -2.39 -7.31
C GLN A 539 -37.38 -3.87 -7.43
N SER A 540 -36.15 -4.27 -7.04
CA SER A 540 -35.70 -5.66 -7.08
C SER A 540 -36.19 -6.54 -5.93
N GLY A 541 -36.83 -5.95 -4.91
CA GLY A 541 -37.29 -6.67 -3.72
C GLY A 541 -36.20 -7.02 -2.71
N ILE A 542 -34.99 -6.48 -2.86
CA ILE A 542 -33.89 -6.63 -1.88
C ILE A 542 -34.12 -5.67 -0.71
N ASN A 543 -34.15 -6.18 0.52
CA ASN A 543 -34.24 -5.36 1.72
C ASN A 543 -32.86 -4.76 2.07
N PHE A 544 -32.65 -3.49 1.75
CA PHE A 544 -31.40 -2.79 2.02
C PHE A 544 -31.30 -2.25 3.46
N ASP A 545 -32.39 -2.14 4.21
CA ASP A 545 -32.39 -1.68 5.62
C ASP A 545 -31.72 -2.71 6.55
N ALA A 546 -31.70 -3.99 6.17
CA ALA A 546 -30.98 -5.04 6.87
C ALA A 546 -29.44 -4.98 6.69
N LEU A 547 -28.93 -4.06 5.85
CA LEU A 547 -27.51 -3.94 5.48
C LEU A 547 -26.79 -2.78 6.18
N GLY A 548 -27.52 -1.90 6.85
CA GLY A 548 -26.98 -0.80 7.65
C GLY A 548 -26.73 -1.22 9.10
N GLY A 549 -25.72 -2.05 9.33
CA GLY A 549 -25.20 -2.41 10.66
C GLY A 549 -23.80 -1.87 10.88
#